data_AF-U2BBN7-F1
#
_entry.id   AF-U2BBN7-F1
#
_cell.length_a   1.000
_cell.length_b   1.000
_cell.length_c   1.000
_cell.angle_alpha   90.00
_cell.angle_beta   90.00
_cell.angle_gamma   90.00
#
_symmetry.space_group_name_H-M   'P 1'
#
loop_
_entity.id
_entity.type
_entity.pdbx_description
1 polymer ?
#
loop_
_entity_poly.entity_id
_entity_poly.type
_entity_poly.pdbx_seq_one_letter_code
_entity_poly.pdbx_strand_id
1 'polypeptide(L)'
;MPALSSPTTLYRIDECADLMADACIRDEQGNLIFISVWARDTAIQQFLARLTLSRDEDGLDQFHLITEQGGAVPVFVGTAERLEKRLTRAYRRTLFGSMVNLWLFDRRCIRPDKSTASALALLPRSVTDPTSRLWQLVRDTCPLPLLEHWQAPVLTLLRDHSMLQELPVALGPLRGLRLQLDVPALTEALGELIRRDVLTAYPTGQSAITDLPLQAVA
;
A
#
# COMPACT_ATOMS: atom_id res chain seq x y z
N MET A 1 13.20 -22.09 -17.08
CA MET A 1 11.99 -22.75 -16.51
C MET A 1 11.22 -21.67 -15.77
N PRO A 2 9.97 -21.33 -16.16
CA PRO A 2 9.16 -20.47 -15.31
C PRO A 2 8.86 -21.25 -14.03
N ALA A 3 9.09 -20.62 -12.88
CA ALA A 3 8.76 -21.21 -11.59
C ALA A 3 7.26 -21.57 -11.58
N LEU A 4 6.94 -22.78 -11.13
CA LEU A 4 5.57 -23.23 -10.90
C LEU A 4 4.95 -22.29 -9.85
N SER A 5 4.24 -21.26 -10.31
CA SER A 5 3.43 -20.42 -9.45
C SER A 5 2.31 -21.28 -8.89
N SER A 6 2.16 -21.28 -7.57
CA SER A 6 0.97 -21.78 -6.88
C SER A 6 -0.29 -21.35 -7.65
N PRO A 7 -1.34 -22.19 -7.74
CA PRO A 7 -2.53 -21.84 -8.50
C PRO A 7 -3.06 -20.48 -8.02
N THR A 8 -3.01 -19.49 -8.91
CA THR A 8 -3.54 -18.16 -8.63
C THR A 8 -5.05 -18.26 -8.62
N THR A 9 -5.66 -18.24 -7.44
CA THR A 9 -7.12 -18.16 -7.28
C THR A 9 -7.65 -16.91 -8.00
N LEU A 10 -8.65 -17.13 -8.85
CA LEU A 10 -9.40 -16.05 -9.51
C LEU A 10 -10.77 -15.90 -8.83
N TYR A 11 -11.10 -14.66 -8.48
CA TYR A 11 -12.35 -14.26 -7.86
C TYR A 11 -13.26 -13.63 -8.92
N ARG A 12 -14.50 -14.08 -9.02
CA ARG A 12 -15.50 -13.48 -9.93
C ARG A 12 -15.99 -12.16 -9.33
N ILE A 13 -16.23 -11.16 -10.18
CA ILE A 13 -16.97 -9.96 -9.81
C ILE A 13 -18.45 -10.20 -10.14
N ASP A 14 -19.33 -10.22 -9.15
CA ASP A 14 -20.72 -10.64 -9.33
C ASP A 14 -21.49 -9.75 -10.31
N GLU A 15 -21.31 -8.44 -10.17
CA GLU A 15 -21.94 -7.41 -10.99
C GLU A 15 -21.34 -7.30 -12.41
N CYS A 16 -20.26 -8.04 -12.68
CA CYS A 16 -19.46 -7.97 -13.91
C CYS A 16 -18.97 -9.37 -14.32
N ALA A 17 -19.85 -10.18 -14.92
CA ALA A 17 -19.60 -11.60 -15.20
C ALA A 17 -18.35 -11.91 -16.05
N ASP A 18 -17.91 -10.97 -16.89
CA ASP A 18 -16.73 -11.12 -17.76
C ASP A 18 -15.41 -10.73 -17.07
N LEU A 19 -15.45 -10.30 -15.80
CA LEU A 19 -14.30 -9.85 -15.03
C LEU A 19 -13.89 -10.87 -13.97
N MET A 20 -12.58 -11.10 -13.88
CA MET A 20 -11.96 -11.93 -12.86
C MET A 20 -10.89 -11.12 -12.14
N ALA A 21 -10.86 -11.15 -10.82
CA ALA A 21 -9.80 -10.55 -10.01
C ALA A 21 -8.83 -11.62 -9.50
N ASP A 22 -7.54 -11.33 -9.44
CA ASP A 22 -6.52 -12.21 -8.83
C ASP A 22 -5.96 -11.65 -7.51
N ALA A 23 -6.25 -10.38 -7.21
CA ALA A 23 -5.89 -9.73 -5.97
C ALA A 23 -6.86 -8.58 -5.67
N CYS A 24 -7.20 -8.41 -4.40
CA CYS A 24 -7.98 -7.27 -3.91
C CYS A 24 -7.57 -6.91 -2.48
N ILE A 25 -7.40 -5.63 -2.19
CA ILE A 25 -7.07 -5.11 -0.86
C ILE A 25 -8.06 -4.01 -0.50
N ARG A 26 -8.59 -4.07 0.72
CA ARG A 26 -9.54 -3.10 1.26
C ARG A 26 -9.01 -2.48 2.55
N ASP A 27 -9.46 -1.26 2.83
CA ASP A 27 -9.25 -0.63 4.14
C ASP A 27 -10.24 -1.17 5.20
N GLU A 28 -10.18 -0.62 6.41
CA GLU A 28 -11.05 -0.99 7.53
C GLU A 28 -12.53 -0.65 7.29
N GLN A 29 -12.83 0.28 6.39
CA GLN A 29 -14.18 0.68 6.00
C GLN A 29 -14.70 -0.16 4.81
N GLY A 30 -13.85 -1.02 4.25
CA GLY A 30 -14.16 -1.82 3.07
C GLY A 30 -13.92 -1.09 1.74
N ASN A 31 -13.35 0.11 1.77
CA ASN A 31 -13.02 0.86 0.56
C ASN A 31 -11.88 0.17 -0.20
N LEU A 32 -11.94 0.27 -1.52
CA LEU A 32 -10.96 -0.28 -2.44
C LEU A 32 -9.62 0.45 -2.30
N ILE A 33 -8.60 -0.29 -1.88
CA ILE A 33 -7.20 0.18 -1.89
C ILE A 33 -6.45 -0.31 -3.11
N PHE A 34 -6.66 -1.57 -3.50
CA PHE A 34 -6.05 -2.16 -4.69
C PHE A 34 -6.93 -3.28 -5.25
N ILE A 35 -7.03 -3.39 -6.57
CA ILE A 35 -7.55 -4.58 -7.24
C ILE A 35 -6.80 -4.79 -8.55
N SER A 36 -6.52 -6.06 -8.86
CA SER A 36 -5.99 -6.51 -10.14
C SER A 36 -7.06 -7.35 -10.83
N VAL A 37 -7.48 -6.90 -12.02
CA VAL A 37 -8.64 -7.41 -12.75
C VAL A 37 -8.21 -7.82 -14.16
N TRP A 38 -8.66 -8.98 -14.59
CA TRP A 38 -8.44 -9.56 -15.90
C TRP A 38 -9.75 -9.66 -16.66
N ALA A 39 -9.79 -9.09 -17.87
CA ALA A 39 -10.91 -9.25 -18.79
C ALA A 39 -10.52 -8.84 -20.23
N ARG A 40 -11.47 -8.93 -21.15
CA ARG A 40 -11.37 -8.34 -22.49
C ARG A 40 -11.39 -6.80 -22.40
N ASP A 41 -10.80 -6.13 -23.38
CA ASP A 41 -10.70 -4.66 -23.42
C ASP A 41 -12.05 -3.96 -23.25
N THR A 42 -13.10 -4.45 -23.93
CA THR A 42 -14.45 -3.90 -23.86
C THR A 42 -15.06 -4.02 -22.47
N ALA A 43 -14.86 -5.15 -21.79
CA ALA A 43 -15.36 -5.38 -20.44
C ALA A 43 -14.61 -4.51 -19.41
N ILE A 44 -13.29 -4.35 -19.57
CA ILE A 44 -12.50 -3.40 -18.75
C ILE A 44 -12.97 -1.96 -18.95
N GLN A 45 -13.24 -1.54 -20.19
CA GLN A 45 -13.72 -0.19 -20.48
C GLN A 45 -15.11 0.06 -19.88
N GLN A 46 -16.03 -0.89 -20.01
CA GLN A 46 -17.35 -0.82 -19.41
C GLN A 46 -17.24 -0.74 -17.88
N PHE A 47 -16.40 -1.57 -17.26
CA PHE A 47 -16.17 -1.53 -15.82
C PHE A 47 -15.66 -0.17 -15.36
N LEU A 48 -14.61 0.37 -16.00
CA LEU A 48 -14.07 1.69 -15.69
C LEU A 48 -15.10 2.81 -15.85
N ALA A 49 -15.96 2.74 -16.87
CA ALA A 49 -17.04 3.71 -17.06
C ALA A 49 -18.04 3.66 -15.90
N ARG A 50 -18.49 2.46 -15.53
CA ARG A 50 -19.44 2.27 -14.41
C ARG A 50 -18.89 2.78 -13.08
N LEU A 51 -17.58 2.66 -12.81
CA LEU A 51 -16.97 3.22 -11.59
C LEU A 51 -17.02 4.76 -11.51
N THR A 52 -17.29 5.45 -12.63
CA THR A 52 -17.35 6.93 -12.70
C THR A 52 -18.76 7.49 -12.85
N LEU A 53 -19.74 6.64 -13.15
CA LEU A 53 -21.13 7.04 -13.34
C LEU A 53 -21.85 7.11 -11.99
N SER A 54 -22.90 7.92 -11.94
CA SER A 54 -23.80 7.96 -10.78
C SER A 54 -24.69 6.70 -10.76
N ARG A 55 -25.26 6.35 -9.61
CA ARG A 55 -26.16 5.18 -9.48
C ARG A 55 -27.33 5.21 -10.47
N ASP A 56 -27.87 6.39 -10.76
CA ASP A 56 -28.98 6.56 -11.71
C ASP A 56 -28.59 6.28 -13.17
N GLU A 57 -27.28 6.20 -13.46
CA GLU A 57 -26.69 5.95 -14.79
C GLU A 57 -26.01 4.56 -14.87
N ASP A 58 -26.46 3.57 -14.08
CA ASP A 58 -25.82 2.24 -13.94
C ASP A 58 -24.38 2.33 -13.40
N GLY A 59 -24.14 3.34 -12.56
CA GLY A 59 -22.91 3.48 -11.79
C GLY A 59 -22.69 2.35 -10.78
N LEU A 60 -21.43 1.99 -10.59
CA LEU A 60 -20.99 0.91 -9.71
C LEU A 60 -20.17 1.51 -8.58
N ASP A 61 -20.81 1.80 -7.45
CA ASP A 61 -20.16 2.33 -6.24
C ASP A 61 -19.72 1.23 -5.26
N GLN A 62 -20.24 0.03 -5.44
CA GLN A 62 -19.85 -1.19 -4.74
C GLN A 62 -19.95 -2.40 -5.68
N PHE A 63 -19.13 -3.42 -5.45
CA PHE A 63 -19.23 -4.71 -6.13
C PHE A 63 -18.81 -5.86 -5.21
N HIS A 64 -19.15 -7.09 -5.56
CA HIS A 64 -18.85 -8.27 -4.74
C HIS A 64 -17.84 -9.18 -5.42
N LEU A 65 -16.82 -9.58 -4.66
CA LEU A 65 -15.90 -10.65 -5.04
C LEU A 65 -16.39 -11.98 -4.51
N ILE A 66 -16.65 -12.92 -5.41
CA ILE A 66 -17.07 -14.27 -5.06
C ILE A 66 -15.83 -15.12 -4.79
N THR A 67 -15.70 -15.56 -3.54
CA THR A 67 -14.63 -16.46 -3.07
C THR A 67 -14.89 -17.91 -3.48
N GLU A 68 -13.85 -18.74 -3.48
CA GLU A 68 -13.96 -20.18 -3.79
C GLU A 68 -14.96 -20.92 -2.87
N GLN A 69 -15.14 -20.43 -1.64
CA GLN A 69 -16.07 -20.97 -0.66
C GLN A 69 -17.52 -20.50 -0.88
N GLY A 70 -17.79 -19.73 -1.94
CA GLY A 70 -19.11 -19.15 -2.23
C GLY A 70 -19.46 -17.92 -1.41
N GLY A 71 -18.54 -17.43 -0.56
CA GLY A 71 -18.72 -16.18 0.17
C GLY A 71 -18.60 -14.97 -0.74
N ALA A 72 -19.47 -13.98 -0.56
CA ALA A 72 -19.43 -12.70 -1.28
C ALA A 72 -18.72 -11.63 -0.41
N VAL A 73 -17.62 -11.09 -0.91
CA VAL A 73 -16.84 -10.05 -0.22
C VAL A 73 -17.17 -8.70 -0.86
N PRO A 74 -17.85 -7.77 -0.15
CA PRO A 74 -18.20 -6.47 -0.71
C PRO A 74 -16.96 -5.59 -0.88
N VAL A 75 -16.87 -4.83 -1.95
CA VAL A 75 -15.79 -3.88 -2.22
C VAL A 75 -16.43 -2.53 -2.53
N PHE A 76 -16.20 -1.54 -1.69
CA PHE A 76 -16.69 -0.18 -1.92
C PHE A 76 -15.67 0.59 -2.75
N VAL A 77 -16.10 1.23 -3.83
CA VAL A 77 -15.19 1.98 -4.71
C VAL A 77 -14.66 3.24 -4.01
N GLY A 78 -15.47 3.80 -3.10
CA GLY A 78 -15.13 5.02 -2.39
C GLY A 78 -15.00 6.22 -3.34
N THR A 79 -13.99 7.04 -3.12
CA THR A 79 -13.69 8.21 -3.97
C THR A 79 -12.91 7.78 -5.22
N ALA A 80 -13.61 7.56 -6.34
CA ALA A 80 -13.01 7.09 -7.60
C ALA A 80 -11.85 7.99 -8.09
N GLU A 81 -11.86 9.29 -7.78
CA GLU A 81 -10.81 10.26 -8.14
C GLU A 81 -9.47 10.00 -7.42
N ARG A 82 -9.50 9.24 -6.31
CA ARG A 82 -8.30 8.80 -5.59
C ARG A 82 -7.67 7.56 -6.21
N LEU A 83 -8.39 6.85 -7.08
CA LEU A 83 -7.88 5.66 -7.74
C LEU A 83 -7.08 6.04 -8.98
N GLU A 84 -5.89 5.46 -9.09
CA GLU A 84 -5.11 5.44 -10.31
C GLU A 84 -5.27 4.10 -11.02
N LYS A 85 -5.20 4.15 -12.35
CA LYS A 85 -5.30 2.97 -13.20
C LYS A 85 -4.00 2.69 -13.92
N ARG A 86 -3.60 1.42 -13.98
CA ARG A 86 -2.54 0.91 -14.86
C ARG A 86 -3.07 -0.26 -15.66
N LEU A 87 -2.81 -0.26 -16.96
CA LEU A 87 -3.31 -1.26 -17.89
C LEU A 87 -2.13 -1.95 -18.57
N THR A 88 -2.12 -3.28 -18.55
CA THR A 88 -1.16 -4.08 -19.30
C THR A 88 -1.91 -5.00 -20.26
N ARG A 89 -1.57 -4.92 -21.55
CA ARG A 89 -2.10 -5.84 -22.57
C ARG A 89 -1.23 -7.10 -22.59
N ALA A 90 -1.49 -8.00 -21.64
CA ALA A 90 -0.67 -9.19 -21.40
C ALA A 90 -0.72 -10.19 -22.56
N TYR A 91 -1.89 -10.40 -23.16
CA TYR A 91 -2.06 -11.32 -24.29
C TYR A 91 -2.75 -10.61 -25.45
N ARG A 92 -1.99 -10.37 -26.53
CA ARG A 92 -2.50 -9.75 -27.77
C ARG A 92 -2.79 -10.85 -28.79
N ARG A 93 -3.84 -10.66 -29.61
CA ARG A 93 -4.19 -11.55 -30.74
C ARG A 93 -4.51 -13.01 -30.34
N THR A 94 -5.22 -13.22 -29.22
CA THR A 94 -5.77 -14.54 -28.92
C THR A 94 -7.03 -14.79 -29.76
N LEU A 95 -7.46 -16.05 -29.85
CA LEU A 95 -8.75 -16.43 -30.47
C LEU A 95 -9.95 -15.70 -29.85
N PHE A 96 -9.80 -15.22 -28.61
CA PHE A 96 -10.83 -14.54 -27.84
C PHE A 96 -10.65 -13.02 -27.77
N GLY A 97 -9.75 -12.45 -28.58
CA GLY A 97 -9.39 -11.04 -28.55
C GLY A 97 -8.16 -10.74 -27.69
N SER A 98 -8.03 -9.51 -27.21
CA SER A 98 -6.92 -9.12 -26.33
C SER A 98 -7.34 -9.19 -24.86
N MET A 99 -6.54 -9.90 -24.06
CA MET A 99 -6.71 -9.95 -22.61
C MET A 99 -5.92 -8.81 -21.97
N VAL A 100 -6.58 -8.09 -21.06
CA VAL A 100 -6.04 -6.92 -20.37
C VAL A 100 -5.99 -7.22 -18.89
N ASN A 101 -4.87 -6.85 -18.26
CA ASN A 101 -4.78 -6.73 -16.81
C ASN A 101 -4.92 -5.25 -16.43
N LEU A 102 -5.97 -4.92 -15.69
CA LEU A 102 -6.21 -3.63 -15.08
C LEU A 102 -5.83 -3.68 -13.60
N TRP A 103 -4.96 -2.77 -13.19
CA TRP A 103 -4.73 -2.45 -11.78
C TRP A 103 -5.42 -1.14 -11.46
N LEU A 104 -6.29 -1.16 -10.46
CA LEU A 104 -6.83 0.03 -9.81
C LEU A 104 -6.28 0.11 -8.41
N PHE A 105 -5.79 1.28 -8.00
CA PHE A 105 -5.18 1.44 -6.69
C PHE A 105 -5.25 2.87 -6.17
N ASP A 106 -5.32 3.02 -4.85
CA ASP A 106 -5.28 4.33 -4.19
C ASP A 106 -3.92 5.01 -4.46
N ARG A 107 -3.95 6.28 -4.86
CA ARG A 107 -2.78 7.14 -5.13
C ARG A 107 -1.72 7.13 -4.03
N ARG A 108 -2.13 6.93 -2.78
CA ARG A 108 -1.23 6.82 -1.62
C ARG A 108 -0.30 5.61 -1.67
N CYS A 109 -0.55 4.66 -2.57
CA CYS A 109 0.35 3.54 -2.87
C CYS A 109 1.61 3.97 -3.65
N ILE A 110 1.58 5.14 -4.31
CA ILE A 110 2.70 5.69 -5.08
C ILE A 110 3.29 6.91 -4.40
N ARG A 111 2.44 7.81 -3.90
CA ARG A 111 2.87 9.07 -3.29
C ARG A 111 2.18 9.25 -1.94
N PRO A 112 2.94 9.40 -0.84
CA PRO A 112 2.37 9.74 0.45
C PRO A 112 1.51 11.00 0.38
N ASP A 113 0.41 10.99 1.13
CA ASP A 113 -0.37 12.19 1.40
C ASP A 113 0.29 12.96 2.54
N LYS A 114 1.00 14.03 2.18
CA LYS A 114 1.71 14.88 3.14
C LYS A 114 0.78 15.72 4.01
N SER A 115 -0.46 15.95 3.59
CA SER A 115 -1.43 16.74 4.37
C SER A 115 -1.94 15.96 5.57
N THR A 116 -2.14 14.65 5.40
CA THR A 116 -2.62 13.73 6.44
C THR A 116 -1.51 12.87 7.04
N ALA A 117 -0.25 13.08 6.61
CA ALA A 117 0.91 12.26 6.96
C ALA A 117 0.62 10.74 6.84
N SER A 118 0.00 10.36 5.72
CA SER A 118 -0.47 9.00 5.46
C SER A 118 0.07 8.41 4.16
N ALA A 119 0.27 7.10 4.14
CA ALA A 119 0.70 6.37 2.96
C ALA A 119 0.22 4.92 3.00
N LEU A 120 0.23 4.27 1.83
CA LEU A 120 -0.13 2.87 1.68
C LEU A 120 1.02 2.10 1.03
N ALA A 121 1.21 0.86 1.42
CA ALA A 121 2.16 -0.03 0.78
C ALA A 121 1.50 -1.34 0.36
N LEU A 122 1.77 -1.74 -0.88
CA LEU A 122 1.38 -3.03 -1.43
C LEU A 122 2.62 -3.91 -1.51
N LEU A 123 2.62 -5.02 -0.78
CA LEU A 123 3.73 -5.96 -0.70
C LEU A 123 3.29 -7.36 -1.11
N PRO A 124 4.08 -8.10 -1.89
CA PRO A 124 3.85 -9.53 -2.06
C PRO A 124 3.96 -10.25 -0.71
N ARG A 125 3.06 -11.19 -0.44
CA ARG A 125 3.09 -12.04 0.75
C ARG A 125 4.36 -12.90 0.84
N SER A 126 5.00 -13.16 -0.30
CA SER A 126 6.26 -13.90 -0.39
C SER A 126 7.49 -13.11 0.08
N VAL A 127 7.39 -11.79 0.26
CA VAL A 127 8.50 -10.97 0.77
C VAL A 127 8.70 -11.23 2.26
N THR A 128 9.84 -11.81 2.61
CA THR A 128 10.23 -12.16 3.98
C THR A 128 10.67 -10.94 4.79
N ASP A 129 11.49 -10.07 4.21
CA ASP A 129 11.98 -8.85 4.86
C ASP A 129 11.56 -7.58 4.08
N PRO A 130 10.48 -6.90 4.52
CA PRO A 130 10.05 -5.65 3.90
C PRO A 130 10.70 -4.41 4.54
N THR A 131 11.64 -4.56 5.47
CA THR A 131 12.14 -3.48 6.34
C THR A 131 12.63 -2.27 5.56
N SER A 132 13.51 -2.46 4.57
CA SER A 132 14.03 -1.34 3.78
C SER A 132 12.94 -0.59 3.03
N ARG A 133 11.93 -1.29 2.51
CA ARG A 133 10.83 -0.68 1.77
C ARG A 133 9.87 0.08 2.69
N LEU A 134 9.57 -0.49 3.86
CA LEU A 134 8.78 0.20 4.88
C LEU A 134 9.50 1.43 5.44
N TRP A 135 10.82 1.34 5.58
CA TRP A 135 11.63 2.49 6.00
C TRP A 135 11.59 3.64 4.99
N GLN A 136 11.74 3.35 3.70
CA GLN A 136 11.55 4.38 2.65
C GLN A 136 10.17 5.02 2.76
N LEU A 137 9.11 4.23 2.89
CA LEU A 137 7.75 4.73 3.05
C LEU A 137 7.63 5.70 4.25
N VAL A 138 8.21 5.32 5.39
CA VAL A 138 8.23 6.15 6.60
C VAL A 138 8.98 7.46 6.36
N ARG A 139 10.20 7.41 5.79
CA ARG A 139 10.98 8.62 5.50
C ARG A 139 10.29 9.55 4.50
N ASP A 140 9.63 9.00 3.49
CA ASP A 140 8.92 9.79 2.46
C ASP A 140 7.63 10.44 2.99
N THR A 141 7.05 9.86 4.05
CA THR A 141 5.78 10.32 4.64
C THR A 141 5.98 11.22 5.85
N CYS A 142 7.01 10.96 6.67
CA CYS A 142 7.24 11.65 7.92
C CYS A 142 7.78 13.08 7.67
N PRO A 143 7.21 14.11 8.31
CA PRO A 143 7.74 15.48 8.19
C PRO A 143 8.99 15.71 9.05
N LEU A 144 9.32 14.79 9.95
CA LEU A 144 10.45 14.90 10.86
C LEU A 144 11.73 14.35 10.22
N PRO A 145 12.92 14.94 10.49
CA PRO A 145 14.18 14.43 9.98
C PRO A 145 14.55 13.13 10.71
N LEU A 146 14.38 11.99 10.03
CA LEU A 146 14.74 10.68 10.55
C LEU A 146 16.12 10.25 10.03
N LEU A 147 16.98 9.79 10.93
CA LEU A 147 18.32 9.28 10.59
C LEU A 147 18.26 7.81 10.20
N GLU A 148 19.15 7.37 9.31
CA GLU A 148 19.10 6.01 8.76
C GLU A 148 19.22 4.92 9.82
N HIS A 149 20.08 5.11 10.83
CA HIS A 149 20.26 4.14 11.91
C HIS A 149 19.09 4.09 12.90
N TRP A 150 18.13 5.02 12.81
CA TRP A 150 16.91 5.00 13.62
C TRP A 150 15.86 4.03 13.09
N GLN A 151 16.10 3.38 11.94
CA GLN A 151 15.14 2.51 11.26
C GLN A 151 14.46 1.49 12.19
N ALA A 152 15.24 0.66 12.89
CA ALA A 152 14.71 -0.40 13.75
C ALA A 152 13.85 0.14 14.93
N PRO A 153 14.35 1.07 15.78
CA PRO A 153 13.55 1.61 16.88
C PRO A 153 12.32 2.37 16.40
N VAL A 154 12.42 3.13 15.31
CA VAL A 154 11.27 3.89 14.77
C VAL A 154 10.21 2.95 14.19
N LEU A 155 10.59 1.92 13.41
CA LEU A 155 9.61 0.96 12.89
C LEU A 155 8.91 0.17 14.00
N THR A 156 9.62 -0.12 15.09
CA THR A 156 9.04 -0.76 16.28
C THR A 156 8.02 0.17 16.95
N LEU A 157 8.43 1.41 17.24
CA LEU A 157 7.57 2.44 17.80
C LEU A 157 6.28 2.64 16.97
N LEU A 158 6.40 2.76 15.65
CA LEU A 158 5.24 2.97 14.78
C LEU A 158 4.25 1.82 14.82
N ARG A 159 4.71 0.58 15.01
CA ARG A 159 3.83 -0.58 15.18
C ARG A 159 3.16 -0.58 16.56
N ASP A 160 3.93 -0.33 17.60
CA ASP A 160 3.44 -0.31 18.99
C ASP A 160 2.36 0.77 19.18
N HIS A 161 2.53 1.93 18.53
CA HIS A 161 1.57 3.02 18.54
C HIS A 161 0.47 2.90 17.47
N SER A 162 0.35 1.75 16.80
CA SER A 162 -0.65 1.51 15.74
C SER A 162 -0.61 2.53 14.59
N MET A 163 0.52 3.19 14.34
CA MET A 163 0.72 4.10 13.21
C MET A 163 1.08 3.33 11.92
N LEU A 164 1.68 2.14 12.04
CA LEU A 164 1.97 1.24 10.92
C LEU A 164 1.25 -0.10 11.14
N GLN A 165 0.23 -0.36 10.33
CA GLN A 165 -0.66 -1.52 10.49
C GLN A 165 -0.85 -2.28 9.17
N GLU A 166 -1.15 -3.58 9.25
CA GLU A 166 -1.62 -4.32 8.08
C GLU A 166 -3.10 -4.03 7.82
N LEU A 167 -3.47 -3.94 6.55
CA LEU A 167 -4.87 -3.79 6.15
C LEU A 167 -5.62 -5.10 6.40
N PRO A 168 -6.86 -5.04 6.93
CA PRO A 168 -7.54 -6.21 7.49
C PRO A 168 -7.95 -7.23 6.42
N VAL A 169 -8.24 -6.79 5.19
CA VAL A 169 -8.68 -7.68 4.13
C VAL A 169 -7.81 -7.54 2.89
N ALA A 170 -7.15 -8.65 2.56
CA ALA A 170 -6.36 -8.79 1.34
C ALA A 170 -6.55 -10.19 0.75
N LEU A 171 -7.15 -10.25 -0.43
CA LEU A 171 -7.32 -11.45 -1.25
C LEU A 171 -6.15 -11.57 -2.23
N GLY A 172 -5.72 -12.80 -2.49
CA GLY A 172 -4.64 -13.10 -3.42
C GLY A 172 -3.22 -12.91 -2.84
N PRO A 173 -2.20 -12.77 -3.69
CA PRO A 173 -0.79 -12.88 -3.31
C PRO A 173 -0.21 -11.62 -2.65
N LEU A 174 -1.00 -10.55 -2.49
CA LEU A 174 -0.56 -9.29 -1.91
C LEU A 174 -1.09 -9.12 -0.49
N ARG A 175 -0.37 -8.33 0.30
CA ARG A 175 -0.82 -7.74 1.56
C ARG A 175 -0.68 -6.23 1.48
N GLY A 176 -1.57 -5.54 2.18
CA GLY A 176 -1.57 -4.08 2.28
C GLY A 176 -1.07 -3.64 3.64
N LEU A 177 -0.32 -2.55 3.69
CA LEU A 177 -0.01 -1.85 4.94
C LEU A 177 -0.45 -0.40 4.84
N ARG A 178 -0.92 0.13 5.97
CA ARG A 178 -1.27 1.52 6.17
C ARG A 178 -0.28 2.17 7.12
N LEU A 179 0.30 3.26 6.67
CA LEU A 179 1.02 4.21 7.50
C LEU A 179 0.13 5.42 7.72
N GLN A 180 -0.19 5.72 8.97
CA GLN A 180 -0.94 6.89 9.39
C GLN A 180 -0.23 7.49 10.59
N LEU A 181 0.51 8.58 10.37
CA LEU A 181 1.31 9.19 11.42
C LEU A 181 0.46 10.15 12.25
N ASP A 182 0.45 9.94 13.57
CA ASP A 182 0.12 10.99 14.53
C ASP A 182 1.41 11.76 14.82
N VAL A 183 1.61 12.86 14.09
CA VAL A 183 2.87 13.64 14.13
C VAL A 183 3.16 14.20 15.53
N PRO A 184 2.18 14.78 16.26
CA PRO A 184 2.39 15.17 17.66
C PRO A 184 2.86 14.01 18.55
N ALA A 185 2.15 12.88 18.56
CA ALA A 185 2.51 11.74 19.41
C ALA A 185 3.87 11.14 19.01
N LEU A 186 4.16 11.07 17.71
CA LEU A 186 5.45 10.62 17.20
C LEU A 186 6.58 11.55 17.66
N THR A 187 6.38 12.87 17.61
CA THR A 187 7.39 13.85 18.04
C THR A 187 7.75 13.68 19.50
N GLU A 188 6.74 13.51 20.37
CA GLU A 188 6.94 13.27 21.79
C GLU A 188 7.70 11.97 22.04
N ALA A 189 7.28 10.88 21.40
CA ALA A 189 7.89 9.56 21.56
C ALA A 189 9.35 9.53 21.07
N LEU A 190 9.65 10.15 19.92
CA LEU A 190 11.03 10.28 19.44
C LEU A 190 11.88 11.11 20.41
N GLY A 191 11.34 12.21 20.94
CA GLY A 191 12.02 13.02 21.95
C GLY A 191 12.36 12.24 23.21
N GLU A 192 11.49 11.33 23.65
CA GLU A 192 11.76 10.46 24.80
C GLU A 192 12.84 9.42 24.51
N LEU A 193 12.82 8.81 23.33
CA LEU A 193 13.87 7.87 22.94
C LEU A 193 15.25 8.56 22.80
N ILE A 194 15.28 9.83 22.40
CA ILE A 194 16.49 10.65 22.39
C ILE A 194 16.99 10.91 23.81
N ARG A 195 16.11 11.33 24.73
CA ARG A 195 16.47 11.56 26.15
C ARG A 195 16.97 10.32 26.87
N ARG A 196 16.58 9.14 26.40
CA ARG A 196 17.00 7.82 26.92
C ARG A 196 18.22 7.24 26.21
N ASP A 197 18.88 8.00 25.35
CA ASP A 197 20.04 7.58 24.55
C ASP A 197 19.79 6.37 23.63
N VAL A 198 18.52 6.08 23.32
CA VAL A 198 18.14 5.03 22.35
C VAL A 198 18.30 5.54 20.92
N LEU A 199 17.92 6.80 20.68
CA LEU A 199 18.12 7.49 19.41
C LEU A 199 19.23 8.52 19.55
N THR A 200 20.35 8.29 18.87
CA THR A 200 21.54 9.15 18.91
C THR A 200 21.73 9.89 17.58
N ALA A 201 22.44 11.02 17.59
CA ALA A 201 22.79 11.73 16.36
C ALA A 201 23.79 10.96 15.47
N TYR A 202 24.57 10.07 16.06
CA TYR A 202 25.61 9.29 15.38
C TYR A 202 25.39 7.78 15.58
N PRO A 203 25.69 6.94 14.58
CA PRO A 203 25.61 5.49 14.72
C PRO A 203 26.54 4.98 15.83
N THR A 204 26.09 3.94 16.55
CA THR A 204 26.87 3.28 17.60
C THR A 204 28.19 2.74 17.02
N GLY A 205 29.31 3.31 17.44
CA GLY A 205 30.65 3.00 16.91
C GLY A 205 31.37 4.17 16.24
N GLN A 206 30.65 5.24 15.89
CA GLN A 206 31.20 6.56 15.56
C GLN A 206 31.02 7.48 16.75
N SER A 207 31.88 7.33 17.77
CA SER A 207 31.96 8.33 18.83
C SER A 207 32.36 9.68 18.21
N ALA A 208 31.69 10.76 18.62
CA ALA A 208 31.98 12.11 18.16
C ALA A 208 33.49 12.39 18.31
N ILE A 209 34.18 12.61 17.19
CA ILE A 209 35.59 13.06 17.16
C ILE A 209 35.68 14.55 17.59
N THR A 210 34.57 15.15 18.03
CA THR A 210 34.43 16.58 18.25
C THR A 210 34.44 16.96 19.74
N ASP A 211 35.41 16.46 20.49
CA ASP A 211 35.77 16.99 21.82
C ASP A 211 37.29 17.27 21.89
N LEU A 212 37.84 17.87 20.82
CA LEU A 212 39.16 18.52 20.90
C LEU A 212 38.92 20.00 21.26
N PRO A 213 39.39 20.48 22.43
CA PRO A 213 39.27 21.88 22.78
C PRO A 213 40.04 22.72 21.76
N LEU A 214 39.39 23.76 21.23
CA LEU A 214 40.04 24.83 20.49
C LEU A 214 41.16 25.42 21.35
N GLN A 215 42.39 24.96 21.14
CA GLN A 215 43.56 25.65 21.66
C GLN A 215 43.63 27.01 20.98
N ALA A 216 43.41 28.06 21.76
CA ALA A 216 43.68 29.43 21.36
C ALA A 216 45.15 29.54 20.97
N VAL A 217 45.41 29.81 19.70
CA VAL A 217 46.73 30.20 19.22
C VAL A 217 46.88 31.69 19.55
N ALA A 218 47.81 31.97 20.45
CA ALA A 218 48.27 33.32 20.78
C ALA A 218 49.17 33.89 19.67
#